data_AF-A0A2V7D6A7-F1
#
_entry.id   AF-A0A2V7D6A7-F1
#
_cell.length_a   1.000
_cell.length_b   1.000
_cell.length_c   1.000
_cell.angle_alpha   90.00
_cell.angle_beta   90.00
_cell.angle_gamma   90.00
#
_symmetry.space_group_name_H-M   'P 1'
#
loop_
_entity.id
_entity.type
_entity.pdbx_description
1 polymer ?
#
loop_
_entity_poly.entity_id
_entity_poly.type
_entity_poly.pdbx_seq_one_letter_code
_entity_poly.pdbx_strand_id
1 'polypeptide(L)' 'VMVADETRPGRRRAVVREKATTCDLCHDLKEPSCVYACPHGAAMRVEPLSFFAEKLGLTK' A
#
# COMPACT_ATOMS: atom_id res chain seq x y z
N VAL A 1 -14.93 4.86 -6.26
CA VAL A 1 -16.28 4.60 -5.70
C VAL A 1 -16.11 4.00 -4.32
N MET A 2 -16.89 4.47 -3.35
CA MET A 2 -16.86 4.00 -1.96
C MET A 2 -18.18 3.26 -1.65
N VAL A 3 -18.14 2.17 -0.90
CA VAL A 3 -19.31 1.40 -0.43
C VAL A 3 -19.31 1.34 1.10
N ALA A 4 -20.44 0.95 1.70
CA ALA A 4 -20.50 0.70 3.13
C ALA A 4 -19.59 -0.49 3.50
N ASP A 5 -18.89 -0.39 4.62
CA ASP A 5 -18.10 -1.51 5.15
C ASP A 5 -19.02 -2.40 5.99
N GLU A 6 -19.43 -3.55 5.43
CA GLU A 6 -20.34 -4.50 6.09
C GLU A 6 -19.74 -5.09 7.38
N THR A 7 -18.41 -5.10 7.50
CA THR A 7 -17.71 -5.60 8.69
C THR A 7 -17.58 -4.55 9.79
N ARG A 8 -17.78 -3.27 9.47
CA ARG A 8 -17.58 -2.14 10.39
C ARG A 8 -18.65 -1.06 10.17
N PRO A 9 -19.79 -1.14 10.89
CA PRO A 9 -20.88 -0.17 10.77
C PRO A 9 -20.39 1.28 10.94
N GLY A 10 -20.86 2.17 10.05
CA GLY A 10 -20.46 3.59 10.04
C GLY A 10 -19.17 3.90 9.26
N ARG A 11 -18.44 2.88 8.79
CA ARG A 11 -17.25 3.06 7.94
C ARG A 11 -17.59 2.84 6.47
N ARG A 12 -16.87 3.55 5.58
CA ARG A 12 -16.90 3.29 4.14
C ARG A 12 -15.59 2.66 3.67
N ARG A 13 -15.69 1.72 2.74
CA ARG A 13 -14.54 1.06 2.09
C ARG A 13 -14.50 1.40 0.60
N ALA A 14 -13.31 1.49 0.04
CA ALA A 14 -13.15 1.62 -1.41
C ALA A 14 -13.61 0.33 -2.12
N VAL A 15 -14.35 0.48 -3.22
CA VAL A 15 -14.66 -0.64 -4.11
C VAL A 15 -13.35 -1.15 -4.71
N VAL A 16 -13.11 -2.45 -4.57
CA VAL A 16 -11.99 -3.11 -5.27
C VAL A 16 -12.34 -3.16 -6.75
N ARG A 17 -11.49 -2.57 -7.59
CA ARG A 17 -11.62 -2.58 -9.04
C ARG A 17 -10.30 -3.07 -9.62
N GLU A 18 -10.39 -3.78 -10.72
CA GLU A 18 -9.23 -4.07 -11.54
C GLU A 18 -8.67 -2.75 -12.07
N LYS A 19 -7.40 -2.47 -11.74
CA LYS A 19 -6.67 -1.28 -12.20
C LYS A 19 -5.53 -1.61 -13.17
N ALA A 20 -5.04 -2.84 -13.09
CA ALA A 20 -3.96 -3.38 -13.93
C ALA A 20 -4.10 -4.90 -13.95
N THR A 21 -3.72 -5.51 -15.07
CA THR A 21 -3.64 -6.97 -15.22
C THR A 21 -2.42 -7.55 -14.51
N THR A 22 -1.33 -6.78 -14.46
CA THR A 22 -0.08 -7.12 -13.76
C THR A 22 0.55 -5.87 -13.15
N CYS A 23 1.19 -6.00 -11.99
CA CYS A 23 2.02 -4.94 -11.40
C CYS A 23 3.49 -5.19 -11.75
N ASP A 24 4.13 -4.21 -12.38
CA ASP A 24 5.54 -4.22 -12.79
C ASP A 24 6.44 -3.39 -11.87
N LEU A 25 5.89 -2.92 -10.75
CA LEU A 25 6.53 -2.00 -9.79
C LEU A 25 7.02 -0.68 -10.38
N CYS A 26 6.51 -0.29 -11.56
CA CYS A 26 6.99 0.87 -12.30
C CYS A 26 8.52 0.83 -12.48
N HIS A 27 9.08 -0.28 -12.97
CA HIS A 27 10.53 -0.53 -13.00
C HIS A 27 11.36 0.55 -13.72
N ASP A 28 10.76 1.29 -14.66
CA ASP A 28 11.41 2.39 -15.40
C ASP A 28 11.35 3.74 -14.67
N LEU A 29 10.65 3.81 -13.54
CA LEU A 29 10.53 5.01 -12.72
C LEU A 29 11.34 4.87 -11.44
N LYS A 30 11.82 6.01 -10.93
CA LYS A 30 12.54 6.08 -9.66
C LYS A 30 11.68 5.62 -8.46
N GLU A 31 10.37 5.87 -8.52
CA GLU A 31 9.42 5.58 -7.46
C GLU A 31 8.09 5.05 -8.04
N PRO A 32 7.46 4.02 -7.44
CA PRO A 32 6.19 3.51 -7.91
C PRO A 32 5.08 4.56 -7.82
N SER A 33 4.28 4.69 -8.87
CA SER A 33 3.21 5.71 -8.92
C SER A 33 2.18 5.56 -7.80
N CYS A 34 1.90 4.33 -7.35
CA CYS A 34 0.97 4.08 -6.25
C CYS A 34 1.51 4.54 -4.88
N VAL A 35 2.83 4.56 -4.70
CA VAL A 35 3.49 5.08 -3.49
C VAL A 35 3.47 6.60 -3.52
N TYR A 36 3.98 7.21 -4.60
CA TYR A 36 3.98 8.66 -4.79
C TYR A 36 2.58 9.28 -4.69
N ALA A 37 1.57 8.65 -5.31
CA ALA A 37 0.22 9.17 -5.34
C ALA A 37 -0.57 8.94 -4.04
N CYS A 38 -0.02 8.26 -3.03
CA CYS A 38 -0.75 7.94 -1.81
C CYS A 38 -0.85 9.16 -0.89
N PRO A 39 -2.03 9.79 -0.71
CA PRO A 39 -2.15 11.02 0.06
C PRO A 39 -2.05 10.80 1.58
N HIS A 40 -2.06 9.55 2.03
CA HIS A 40 -2.09 9.18 3.45
C HIS A 40 -0.86 8.36 3.88
N GLY A 41 0.10 8.14 2.98
CA GLY A 41 1.28 7.32 3.27
C GLY A 41 0.97 5.84 3.55
N ALA A 42 -0.18 5.34 3.10
CA ALA A 42 -0.59 3.95 3.29
C ALA A 42 0.14 2.98 2.35
N ALA A 43 0.54 3.44 1.15
CA ALA A 43 1.40 2.69 0.25
C ALA A 43 2.84 3.21 0.41
N MET A 44 3.77 2.32 0.72
CA MET A 44 5.17 2.65 0.94
C MET A 44 6.07 1.55 0.37
N ARG A 45 7.22 1.95 -0.17
CA ARG A 45 8.29 1.03 -0.57
C ARG A 45 9.31 0.97 0.56
N VAL A 46 9.62 -0.24 1.01
CA VAL A 46 10.55 -0.48 2.12
C VAL A 46 11.59 -1.50 1.70
N GLU A 47 12.77 -1.42 2.30
CA GLU A 47 13.74 -2.50 2.23
C GLU A 47 13.33 -3.59 3.23
N PRO A 48 12.96 -4.81 2.79
CA PRO A 48 12.29 -5.78 3.65
C PRO A 48 13.10 -6.16 4.89
N LEU A 49 14.41 -6.41 4.73
CA LEU A 49 15.24 -6.90 5.82
C LEU A 49 15.38 -5.88 6.94
N SER A 50 15.66 -4.62 6.60
CA SER A 50 15.77 -3.55 7.59
C SER A 50 14.42 -3.22 8.22
N PHE A 51 13.36 -3.15 7.41
CA PHE A 51 12.01 -2.83 7.88
C PHE A 51 11.52 -3.84 8.91
N PHE A 52 11.61 -5.14 8.60
CA PHE A 52 11.17 -6.18 9.53
C PHE A 52 12.14 -6.36 10.70
N ALA A 53 13.45 -6.18 10.51
CA ALA A 53 14.38 -6.23 11.63
C ALA A 53 14.06 -5.15 12.68
N GLU A 54 13.75 -3.92 12.27
CA GLU A 54 13.32 -2.86 13.18
C GLU A 54 12.02 -3.23 13.89
N LYS A 55 10.98 -3.66 13.15
CA LYS A 55 9.66 -3.96 13.71
C LYS A 55 9.63 -5.19 14.62
N LEU A 56 10.54 -6.14 14.41
CA LEU A 56 10.68 -7.35 15.21
C LEU A 56 11.71 -7.20 16.35
N GLY A 57 12.35 -6.04 16.50
CA GLY A 57 13.36 -5.81 17.53
C GLY A 57 14.66 -6.60 17.33
N LEU A 58 15.00 -6.90 16.08
CA LEU A 58 16.20 -7.63 15.68
C LEU A 58 17.37 -6.71 15.28
N THR A 59 17.12 -5.39 15.21
CA THR A 59 18.16 -4.36 15.09
C THR A 59 18.87 -4.18 16.43
N LYS A 60 20.20 -4.33 16.45
CA LYS A 60 21.06 -4.05 17.61
C LYS A 60 21.08 -2.58 17.99
#